data_AF-A0A0E3P149-F1
#
_entry.id   AF-A0A0E3P149-F1
#
_cell.length_a   1.000
_cell.length_b   1.000
_cell.length_c   1.000
_cell.angle_alpha   90.00
_cell.angle_beta   90.00
_cell.angle_gamma   90.00
#
_symmetry.space_group_name_H-M   'P 1'
#
loop_
_entity.id
_entity.type
_entity.pdbx_description
1 polymer ?
#
loop_
_entity_poly.entity_id
_entity_poly.type
_entity_poly.pdbx_seq_one_letter_code
_entity_poly.pdbx_strand_id
1 'polypeptide(L)'
;MIIFDASSIIYLLREAYFPRAFEISKKQGYDLAITEHVYKELETNPETFNLLNSCKDFIVIHNVDKKCISRISKRYPWLHEGEISVLCACIDKEQSGENYKCIINEIAGQLSSGFGTKANRTIDLLLEQRG
;
A
#
# COMPACT_ATOMS: atom_id res chain seq x y z
N MET A 1 -7.24 -5.51 -6.70
CA MET A 1 -6.73 -4.21 -6.17
C MET A 1 -5.28 -4.33 -5.76
N ILE A 2 -4.47 -3.27 -5.85
CA ILE A 2 -3.15 -3.15 -5.23
C ILE A 2 -3.22 -2.05 -4.18
N ILE A 3 -2.94 -2.39 -2.92
CA ILE A 3 -2.96 -1.45 -1.79
C ILE A 3 -1.53 -1.05 -1.47
N PHE A 4 -1.23 0.23 -1.58
CA PHE A 4 0.13 0.76 -1.38
C PHE A 4 0.30 1.42 -0.03
N ASP A 5 1.47 1.21 0.56
CA ASP A 5 2.05 2.05 1.60
C ASP A 5 2.65 3.35 1.04
N ALA A 6 2.73 4.38 1.88
CA ALA A 6 3.28 5.69 1.53
C ALA A 6 4.72 5.59 1.04
N SER A 7 5.57 4.81 1.72
CA SER A 7 6.97 4.61 1.35
C SER A 7 7.14 4.06 -0.07
N SER A 8 6.24 3.18 -0.49
CA SER A 8 6.24 2.55 -1.81
C SER A 8 5.89 3.55 -2.90
N ILE A 9 4.92 4.44 -2.64
CA ILE A 9 4.53 5.51 -3.55
C ILE A 9 5.64 6.54 -3.69
N ILE A 10 6.23 6.97 -2.57
CA ILE A 10 7.35 7.92 -2.57
C ILE A 10 8.51 7.35 -3.40
N TYR A 11 8.87 6.09 -3.16
CA TYR A 11 9.91 5.41 -3.92
C TYR A 11 9.61 5.39 -5.42
N LEU A 12 8.43 4.91 -5.83
CA LEU A 12 8.08 4.80 -7.25
C LEU A 12 8.03 6.15 -7.95
N LEU A 13 7.49 7.19 -7.30
CA LEU A 13 7.29 8.49 -7.94
C LEU A 13 8.53 9.39 -7.89
N ARG A 14 9.27 9.40 -6.79
CA ARG A 14 10.36 10.36 -6.56
C ARG A 14 11.75 9.77 -6.62
N GLU A 15 11.95 8.52 -6.21
CA GLU A 15 13.28 7.93 -6.16
C GLU A 15 13.60 7.17 -7.45
N ALA A 16 12.70 6.27 -7.85
CA ALA A 16 12.83 5.48 -9.07
C ALA A 16 12.33 6.23 -10.32
N TYR A 17 11.65 7.36 -10.16
CA TYR A 17 11.03 8.13 -11.25
C TYR A 17 10.24 7.25 -12.23
N PHE A 18 9.44 6.33 -11.68
CA PHE A 18 8.72 5.30 -12.43
C PHE A 18 7.20 5.32 -12.20
N PRO A 19 6.51 6.44 -12.49
CA PRO A 19 5.05 6.53 -12.38
C PRO A 19 4.31 5.54 -13.29
N ARG A 20 4.95 5.10 -14.38
CA ARG A 20 4.41 4.09 -15.32
C ARG A 20 4.08 2.76 -14.64
N ALA A 21 4.65 2.47 -13.46
CA ALA A 21 4.29 1.30 -12.67
C ALA A 21 2.78 1.22 -12.41
N PHE A 22 2.14 2.35 -12.14
CA PHE A 22 0.72 2.46 -11.88
C PHE A 22 -0.13 2.13 -13.11
N GLU A 23 0.29 2.59 -14.29
CA GLU A 23 -0.38 2.27 -15.56
C GLU A 23 -0.27 0.78 -15.91
N ILE A 24 0.89 0.17 -15.66
CA ILE A 24 1.11 -1.26 -15.92
C ILE A 24 0.19 -2.09 -15.02
N SER A 25 0.13 -1.77 -13.73
CA SER A 25 -0.78 -2.44 -12.78
C SER A 25 -2.24 -2.34 -13.20
N LYS A 26 -2.70 -1.17 -13.66
CA LYS A 26 -4.05 -1.01 -14.22
C LYS A 26 -4.30 -1.87 -15.46
N LYS A 27 -3.35 -1.92 -16.39
CA LYS A 27 -3.43 -2.78 -17.59
C LYS A 27 -3.50 -4.27 -17.24
N GLN A 28 -2.96 -4.66 -16.10
CA GLN A 28 -3.06 -6.02 -15.55
C GLN A 28 -4.39 -6.29 -14.82
N GLY A 29 -5.33 -5.33 -14.82
CA GLY A 29 -6.65 -5.47 -14.22
C GLY A 29 -6.69 -5.15 -12.72
N TYR A 30 -5.70 -4.44 -12.20
CA TYR A 30 -5.70 -4.02 -10.79
C TYR A 30 -6.01 -2.54 -10.61
N ASP A 31 -7.01 -2.24 -9.80
CA ASP A 31 -7.19 -0.89 -9.25
C ASP A 31 -6.11 -0.56 -8.22
N LEU A 32 -5.61 0.67 -8.27
CA LEU A 32 -4.65 1.20 -7.31
C LEU A 32 -5.41 1.75 -6.10
N ALA A 33 -4.97 1.43 -4.90
CA ALA A 33 -5.59 1.90 -3.69
C ALA A 33 -4.56 2.30 -2.63
N ILE A 34 -4.97 3.24 -1.78
CA ILE A 34 -4.27 3.65 -0.56
C ILE A 34 -5.27 3.79 0.56
N THR A 35 -4.82 3.63 1.80
CA THR A 35 -5.69 3.91 2.95
C THR A 35 -5.78 5.41 3.21
N GLU A 36 -6.80 5.82 3.96
CA GLU A 36 -6.92 7.22 4.40
C GLU A 36 -5.71 7.71 5.21
N HIS A 37 -5.08 6.83 6.00
CA HIS A 37 -3.88 7.19 6.75
C HIS A 37 -2.69 7.44 5.82
N VAL A 38 -2.50 6.59 4.80
CA VAL A 38 -1.47 6.79 3.77
C VAL A 38 -1.74 8.06 2.96
N TYR A 39 -3.00 8.33 2.62
CA TYR A 39 -3.37 9.57 1.93
C TYR A 39 -2.97 10.81 2.75
N LYS A 40 -3.31 10.85 4.03
CA LYS A 40 -2.94 11.96 4.94
C LYS A 40 -1.44 12.07 5.13
N GLU A 41 -0.73 10.95 5.21
CA GLU A 41 0.73 10.94 5.27
C GLU A 41 1.34 11.58 4.02
N LEU A 42 0.83 11.23 2.84
CA LEU A 42 1.29 11.80 1.58
C LEU A 42 0.95 13.29 1.46
N GLU A 43 -0.17 13.77 2.00
CA GLU A 43 -0.49 15.21 2.03
C GLU A 43 0.59 16.06 2.73
N THR A 44 1.31 15.47 3.69
CA THR A 44 2.45 16.15 4.35
C THR A 44 3.70 16.25 3.46
N ASN A 45 3.69 15.58 2.31
CA ASN A 45 4.72 15.64 1.26
C ASN A 45 4.12 16.14 -0.06
N PRO A 46 3.97 17.47 -0.24
CA PRO A 46 3.25 18.05 -1.36
C PRO A 46 3.78 17.64 -2.73
N GLU A 47 5.09 17.41 -2.86
CA GLU A 47 5.71 17.02 -4.12
C GLU A 47 5.25 15.62 -4.56
N THR A 48 5.35 14.62 -3.68
CA THR A 48 4.86 13.26 -3.96
C THR A 48 3.35 13.27 -4.18
N PHE A 49 2.61 14.02 -3.36
CA PHE A 49 1.17 14.08 -3.42
C PHE A 49 0.66 14.67 -4.74
N ASN A 50 1.30 15.73 -5.24
CA ASN A 50 0.99 16.31 -6.54
C ASN A 50 1.26 15.31 -7.67
N LEU A 51 2.37 14.57 -7.61
CA LEU A 51 2.67 13.52 -8.59
C LEU A 51 1.61 12.41 -8.55
N LEU A 52 1.24 11.92 -7.37
CA LEU A 52 0.19 10.90 -7.22
C LEU A 52 -1.15 11.38 -7.79
N ASN A 53 -1.56 12.61 -7.48
CA ASN A 53 -2.79 13.21 -8.02
C ASN A 53 -2.74 13.42 -9.54
N SER A 54 -1.55 13.63 -10.10
CA SER A 54 -1.38 13.72 -11.55
C SER A 54 -1.58 12.38 -12.27
N CYS A 55 -1.28 11.26 -11.60
CA CYS A 55 -1.48 9.92 -12.16
C CYS A 55 -2.96 9.58 -12.38
N LYS A 56 -3.87 10.18 -11.61
CA LYS A 56 -5.33 10.02 -11.64
C LYS A 56 -5.83 8.56 -11.55
N ASP A 57 -6.99 8.36 -10.93
CA ASP A 57 -7.56 7.06 -10.53
C ASP A 57 -6.69 6.19 -9.60
N PHE A 58 -6.68 6.59 -8.33
CA PHE A 58 -6.47 5.68 -7.21
C PHE A 58 -7.69 5.76 -6.28
N ILE A 59 -7.93 4.69 -5.54
CA ILE A 59 -9.03 4.58 -4.58
C ILE A 59 -8.49 4.89 -3.18
N VAL A 60 -9.21 5.70 -2.42
CA VAL A 60 -8.93 5.91 -1.00
C VAL A 60 -9.83 5.01 -0.16
N ILE A 61 -9.22 4.14 0.66
CA ILE A 61 -9.91 3.23 1.57
C ILE A 61 -10.11 3.95 2.91
N HIS A 62 -11.33 4.39 3.17
CA HIS A 62 -11.70 5.12 4.39
C HIS A 62 -12.02 4.21 5.58
N ASN A 63 -12.59 3.03 5.33
CA ASN A 63 -13.19 2.19 6.37
C ASN A 63 -12.27 1.05 6.82
N VAL A 64 -11.01 1.34 7.16
CA VAL A 64 -10.09 0.33 7.71
C VAL A 64 -10.52 -0.04 9.14
N ASP A 65 -10.54 -1.33 9.48
CA ASP A 65 -10.96 -1.80 10.81
C ASP A 65 -10.10 -1.23 11.94
N LYS A 66 -10.72 -0.37 12.76
CA LYS A 66 -10.08 0.26 13.92
C LYS A 66 -9.66 -0.75 14.98
N LYS A 67 -10.36 -1.88 15.12
CA LYS A 67 -9.97 -2.93 16.07
C LYS A 67 -8.70 -3.61 15.61
N CYS A 68 -8.58 -3.93 14.32
CA CYS A 68 -7.34 -4.40 13.73
C CYS A 68 -6.19 -3.42 13.98
N ILE A 69 -6.37 -2.13 13.66
CA ILE A 69 -5.33 -1.10 13.86
C ILE A 69 -4.88 -1.07 15.32
N SER A 70 -5.83 -0.98 16.27
CA SER A 70 -5.52 -0.95 17.71
C SER A 70 -4.78 -2.20 18.20
N ARG A 71 -5.13 -3.37 17.67
CA ARG A 71 -4.48 -4.65 18.04
C ARG A 71 -3.05 -4.71 17.54
N ILE A 72 -2.82 -4.31 16.27
CA ILE A 72 -1.50 -4.36 15.65
C ILE A 72 -0.60 -3.29 16.26
N SER A 73 -1.08 -2.07 16.46
CA SER A 73 -0.28 -0.98 17.07
C SER A 73 0.19 -1.30 18.48
N LYS A 74 -0.64 -1.97 19.29
CA LYS A 74 -0.24 -2.44 20.63
C LYS A 74 0.84 -3.51 20.58
N ARG A 75 0.80 -4.40 19.58
CA ARG A 75 1.74 -5.52 19.45
C ARG A 75 3.06 -5.09 18.82
N TYR A 76 3.01 -4.12 17.91
CA TYR A 76 4.14 -3.63 17.14
C TYR A 76 4.18 -2.10 17.18
N PRO A 77 4.53 -1.48 18.32
CA PRO A 77 4.48 -0.04 18.50
C PRO A 77 5.49 0.75 17.66
N TRP A 78 6.46 0.07 17.04
CA TRP A 78 7.43 0.66 16.14
C TRP A 78 6.96 0.74 14.68
N LEU A 79 5.81 0.15 14.34
CA LEU A 79 5.23 0.30 13.00
C LEU A 79 4.51 1.63 12.87
N HIS A 80 4.63 2.24 11.70
CA HIS A 80 3.93 3.49 11.40
C HIS A 80 2.44 3.25 11.16
N GLU A 81 1.62 4.26 11.46
CA GLU A 81 0.16 4.15 11.34
C GLU A 81 -0.28 3.88 9.89
N GLY A 82 0.42 4.46 8.91
CA GLY A 82 0.26 4.16 7.49
C GLY A 82 0.44 2.67 7.19
N GLU A 83 1.58 2.09 7.58
CA GLU A 83 1.90 0.66 7.41
C GLU A 83 0.85 -0.26 8.08
N ILE A 84 0.47 0.06 9.32
CA ILE A 84 -0.54 -0.71 10.07
C ILE A 84 -1.90 -0.66 9.36
N SER A 85 -2.29 0.52 8.87
CA SER A 85 -3.57 0.67 8.18
C SER A 85 -3.62 -0.13 6.88
N VAL A 86 -2.53 -0.15 6.10
CA VAL A 86 -2.43 -0.95 4.87
C VAL A 86 -2.49 -2.43 5.21
N LEU A 87 -1.74 -2.89 6.21
CA LEU A 87 -1.79 -4.27 6.67
C LEU A 87 -3.22 -4.70 7.07
N CYS A 88 -3.92 -3.86 7.84
CA CYS A 88 -5.31 -4.13 8.21
C CYS A 88 -6.27 -4.16 7.02
N ALA A 89 -6.09 -3.28 6.04
CA ALA A 89 -6.87 -3.33 4.80
C ALA A 89 -6.61 -4.62 4.01
N CYS A 90 -5.36 -5.07 3.96
CA CYS A 90 -4.99 -6.33 3.30
C CYS A 90 -5.56 -7.56 4.04
N ILE A 91 -5.57 -7.55 5.38
CA ILE A 91 -6.20 -8.61 6.19
C ILE A 91 -7.71 -8.69 5.91
N ASP A 92 -8.40 -7.55 5.84
CA ASP A 92 -9.83 -7.49 5.51
C ASP A 92 -10.10 -8.09 4.11
N LYS A 93 -9.28 -7.74 3.12
CA LYS A 93 -9.39 -8.28 1.76
C LYS A 93 -9.14 -9.78 1.70
N GLU A 94 -8.13 -10.29 2.40
CA GLU A 94 -7.91 -11.74 2.52
C GLU A 94 -9.12 -12.45 3.13
N GLN A 95 -9.68 -11.92 4.23
CA GLN A 95 -10.84 -12.52 4.91
C GLN A 95 -12.11 -12.50 4.05
N SER A 96 -12.26 -11.48 3.20
CA SER A 96 -13.37 -11.38 2.25
C SER A 96 -13.22 -12.26 1.00
N GLY A 97 -12.04 -12.85 0.77
CA GLY A 97 -11.73 -13.61 -0.44
C GLY A 97 -11.57 -12.75 -1.70
N GLU A 98 -11.43 -11.43 -1.55
CA GLU A 98 -11.20 -10.52 -2.67
C GLU A 98 -9.77 -10.66 -3.22
N ASN A 99 -9.59 -10.46 -4.54
CA ASN A 99 -8.26 -10.48 -5.14
C ASN A 99 -7.51 -9.16 -4.87
N TYR A 100 -6.43 -9.25 -4.10
CA TYR A 100 -5.60 -8.11 -3.73
C TYR A 100 -4.10 -8.39 -3.84
N LYS A 101 -3.31 -7.32 -3.96
CA LYS A 101 -1.87 -7.29 -3.69
C LYS A 101 -1.60 -6.23 -2.63
N CYS A 102 -0.82 -6.58 -1.61
CA CYS A 102 -0.40 -5.65 -0.58
C CYS A 102 1.03 -5.20 -0.87
N ILE A 103 1.27 -3.91 -1.12
CA ILE A 103 2.62 -3.36 -1.32
C ILE A 103 3.02 -2.60 -0.06
N ILE A 104 3.88 -3.18 0.76
CA ILE A 104 4.33 -2.61 2.03
C ILE A 104 5.85 -2.67 2.15
N ASN A 105 6.38 -1.83 3.04
CA ASN A 105 7.79 -1.81 3.40
C ASN A 105 8.28 -3.18 3.91
N GLU A 106 9.58 -3.45 3.76
CA GLU A 106 10.20 -4.77 3.99
C GLU A 106 9.96 -5.33 5.41
N ILE A 107 9.98 -4.44 6.42
CA ILE A 107 9.75 -4.78 7.83
C ILE A 107 8.31 -5.25 8.03
N ALA A 108 7.34 -4.52 7.48
CA ALA A 108 5.93 -4.89 7.55
C ALA A 108 5.64 -6.15 6.71
N GLY A 109 6.35 -6.36 5.59
CA GLY A 109 6.26 -7.56 4.75
C GLY A 109 6.68 -8.85 5.45
N GLN A 110 7.66 -8.79 6.36
CA GLN A 110 8.00 -9.95 7.18
C GLN A 110 6.87 -10.32 8.15
N LEU A 111 6.13 -9.32 8.66
CA LEU A 111 5.04 -9.52 9.62
C LEU A 111 3.76 -10.02 8.96
N SER A 112 3.46 -9.58 7.73
CA SER A 112 2.26 -9.98 6.97
C SER A 112 2.18 -11.50 6.76
N SER A 113 3.32 -12.15 6.59
CA SER A 113 3.43 -13.62 6.48
C SER A 113 2.90 -14.32 7.73
N GLY A 114 3.14 -13.74 8.92
CA GLY A 114 2.60 -14.24 10.19
C GLY A 114 1.09 -14.02 10.36
N PHE A 115 0.48 -13.16 9.55
CA PHE A 115 -0.96 -12.88 9.53
C PHE A 115 -1.71 -13.60 8.41
N GLY A 116 -1.03 -14.47 7.64
CA GLY A 116 -1.64 -15.19 6.51
C GLY A 116 -1.94 -14.30 5.30
N THR A 117 -1.42 -13.07 5.27
CA THR A 117 -1.59 -12.13 4.15
C THR A 117 -0.40 -12.18 3.21
N LYS A 118 -0.66 -12.18 1.90
CA LYS A 118 0.39 -12.05 0.88
C LYS A 118 0.77 -10.59 0.74
N ALA A 119 1.93 -10.22 1.25
CA ALA A 119 2.49 -8.89 1.01
C ALA A 119 3.73 -8.99 0.13
N ASN A 120 3.75 -8.11 -0.85
CA ASN A 120 4.82 -7.91 -1.80
C ASN A 120 5.56 -6.64 -1.39
N ARG A 121 6.86 -6.63 -1.59
CA ARG A 121 7.69 -5.43 -1.47
C ARG A 121 7.54 -4.59 -2.74
N THR A 122 7.90 -3.32 -2.65
CA THR A 122 7.96 -2.43 -3.83
C THR A 122 8.85 -3.01 -4.93
N ILE A 123 9.92 -3.72 -4.57
CA ILE A 123 10.82 -4.36 -5.53
C ILE A 123 10.17 -5.56 -6.23
N ASP A 124 9.31 -6.31 -5.55
CA ASP A 124 8.60 -7.43 -6.15
C ASP A 124 7.66 -6.94 -7.25
N LEU A 125 6.99 -5.81 -7.02
CA LEU A 125 6.17 -5.14 -8.04
C LEU A 125 7.02 -4.75 -9.25
N LEU A 126 8.20 -4.18 -9.06
CA LEU A 126 9.09 -3.78 -10.16
C LEU A 126 9.57 -4.98 -10.98
N LEU A 127 9.86 -6.10 -10.33
CA LEU A 127 10.29 -7.33 -10.99
C LEU A 127 9.15 -7.94 -11.82
N GLU A 128 7.93 -7.97 -11.29
CA GLU A 128 6.73 -8.43 -12.02
C GLU A 128 6.44 -7.61 -13.28
N GLN A 129 6.85 -6.33 -13.32
CA GLN A 129 6.60 -5.44 -14.45
C GLN A 129 7.66 -5.52 -15.55
N ARG A 130 8.75 -6.28 -15.34
CA ARG A 130 9.83 -6.47 -16.33
C ARG A 130 9.74 -7.79 -17.10
N GLY A 131 8.86 -8.70 -16.71
CA GLY A 131 8.57 -9.95 -17.42
C GLY A 131 7.43 -9.79 -18.41
#